data_AF-A0A7S3IU00-F1
#
_entry.id   AF-A0A7S3IU00-F1
#
_cell.length_a   1.000
_cell.length_b   1.000
_cell.length_c   1.000
_cell.angle_alpha   90.00
_cell.angle_beta   90.00
_cell.angle_gamma   90.00
#
_symmetry.space_group_name_H-M   'P 1'
#
loop_
_entity.id
_entity.type
_entity.pdbx_description
1 polymer ?
#
loop_
_entity_poly.entity_id
_entity_poly.type
_entity_poly.pdbx_seq_one_letter_code
_entity_poly.pdbx_strand_id
1 'polypeptide(L)'
;MFAMITLIGQVCAVIGVVLYEKFLKETEVRSVLFWNVILAIVGAGLSYCFAMRWNLEIGISDIFFLVFTDVVFGAIAVSFGVLPIMALFAKITPKRIEGTMFAFLTGTSNFDQGVLQPMMGAWVNSQFVGVNKNDQ
;
A
#
# COMPACT_ATOMS: atom_id res chain seq x y z
N MET A 1 8.60 -7.66 19.59
CA MET A 1 9.27 -6.89 18.52
C MET A 1 8.30 -6.54 17.39
N PHE A 2 7.59 -7.52 16.81
CA PHE A 2 6.54 -7.28 15.81
C PHE A 2 5.49 -6.23 16.20
N ALA A 3 4.95 -6.28 17.43
CA ALA A 3 3.96 -5.30 17.90
C ALA A 3 4.47 -3.83 17.96
N MET A 4 5.79 -3.64 18.13
CA MET A 4 6.38 -2.30 18.14
C MET A 4 6.53 -1.76 16.72
N ILE A 5 6.91 -2.62 15.78
CA ILE A 5 7.01 -2.28 14.35
C ILE A 5 5.64 -1.92 13.80
N THR A 6 4.60 -2.70 14.14
CA THR A 6 3.22 -2.37 13.72
C THR A 6 2.72 -1.07 14.34
N LEU A 7 3.00 -0.81 15.63
CA LEU A 7 2.66 0.48 16.25
C LEU A 7 3.34 1.66 15.56
N ILE A 8 4.64 1.55 15.26
CA ILE A 8 5.39 2.59 14.54
C ILE A 8 4.81 2.79 13.13
N GLY A 9 4.46 1.69 12.43
CA GLY A 9 3.77 1.73 11.14
C GLY A 9 2.45 2.47 11.20
N GLN A 10 1.61 2.19 12.20
CA GLN A 10 0.32 2.85 12.39
C GLN A 10 0.48 4.35 12.70
N VAL A 11 1.43 4.72 13.56
CA VAL A 11 1.71 6.14 13.86
C VAL A 11 2.17 6.88 12.60
N CYS A 12 3.00 6.26 11.77
CA CYS A 12 3.46 6.89 10.54
C CYS A 12 2.37 6.96 9.48
N ALA A 13 1.46 5.97 9.41
CA ALA A 13 0.28 6.05 8.57
C ALA A 13 -0.58 7.27 8.93
N VAL A 14 -0.79 7.54 10.23
CA VAL A 14 -1.49 8.75 10.69
C VAL A 14 -0.76 10.02 10.25
N ILE A 15 0.57 10.07 10.38
CA ILE A 15 1.38 11.20 9.92
C ILE A 15 1.22 11.40 8.41
N GLY A 16 1.25 10.31 7.61
CA GLY A 16 1.03 10.34 6.17
C GLY A 16 -0.32 10.97 5.80
N VAL A 17 -1.40 10.56 6.49
CA VAL A 17 -2.75 11.10 6.28
C VAL A 17 -2.80 12.60 6.59
N VAL A 18 -2.18 13.04 7.69
CA VAL A 18 -2.12 14.47 8.06
C VAL A 18 -1.35 15.28 7.02
N LEU A 19 -0.25 14.72 6.49
CA LEU A 19 0.57 15.36 5.47
C LEU A 19 -0.19 15.47 4.14
N TYR A 20 -0.96 14.45 3.79
CA TYR A 20 -1.87 14.46 2.64
C TYR A 20 -2.99 15.49 2.79
N GLU A 21 -3.64 15.56 3.96
CA GLU A 21 -4.71 16.52 4.19
C GLU A 21 -4.21 17.97 4.05
N LYS A 22 -2.96 18.25 4.48
CA LYS A 22 -2.36 19.58 4.39
C LYS A 22 -1.83 19.95 3.00
N PHE A 23 -1.21 19.02 2.27
CA PHE A 23 -0.51 19.34 1.02
C PHE A 23 -1.24 18.90 -0.24
N LEU A 24 -2.00 17.81 -0.20
CA LEU A 24 -2.55 17.17 -1.40
C LEU A 24 -4.04 17.43 -1.65
N LYS A 25 -4.75 17.95 -0.65
CA LYS A 25 -6.18 18.24 -0.75
C LYS A 25 -6.54 19.25 -1.86
N GLU A 26 -5.62 20.16 -2.17
CA GLU A 26 -5.80 21.17 -3.23
C GLU A 26 -5.33 20.72 -4.62
N THR A 27 -4.64 19.58 -4.73
CA THR A 27 -4.11 19.09 -6.00
C THR A 27 -5.17 18.30 -6.77
N GLU A 28 -5.11 18.35 -8.10
CA GLU A 28 -6.00 17.55 -8.95
C GLU A 28 -5.88 16.05 -8.66
N VAL A 29 -7.02 15.41 -8.36
CA VAL A 29 -7.12 14.00 -7.98
C VAL A 29 -6.45 13.06 -9.01
N ARG A 30 -6.49 13.42 -10.30
CA ARG A 30 -5.86 12.64 -11.38
C ARG A 30 -4.33 12.61 -11.26
N SER A 31 -3.71 13.76 -11.01
CA SER A 31 -2.24 13.86 -10.85
C SER A 31 -1.77 13.13 -9.60
N VAL A 32 -2.53 13.21 -8.51
CA VAL A 32 -2.27 12.48 -7.27
C VAL A 32 -2.29 10.97 -7.49
N LEU A 33 -3.31 10.46 -8.18
CA LEU A 33 -3.43 9.03 -8.48
C LEU A 33 -2.31 8.54 -9.41
N PHE A 34 -1.87 9.37 -10.36
CA PHE A 34 -0.75 9.02 -11.23
C PHE A 34 0.56 8.87 -10.44
N TRP A 35 0.88 9.84 -9.58
CA TRP A 35 2.05 9.76 -8.69
C TRP A 35 1.94 8.61 -7.69
N ASN A 36 0.75 8.30 -7.21
CA ASN A 36 0.53 7.13 -6.35
C ASN A 36 0.93 5.82 -7.05
N VAL A 37 0.50 5.62 -8.30
CA VAL A 37 0.83 4.41 -9.05
C VAL A 37 2.33 4.29 -9.26
N ILE A 38 3.02 5.40 -9.57
CA ILE A 38 4.48 5.41 -9.71
C ILE A 38 5.15 5.02 -8.38
N LEU A 39 4.74 5.64 -7.27
CA LEU A 39 5.29 5.34 -5.94
C LEU A 39 4.99 3.90 -5.51
N ALA A 40 3.83 3.36 -5.87
CA ALA A 40 3.46 1.98 -5.61
C ALA A 40 4.33 0.98 -6.41
N ILE A 41 4.61 1.27 -7.69
CA ILE A 41 5.52 0.44 -8.50
C ILE A 41 6.93 0.45 -7.93
N VAL A 42 7.42 1.64 -7.55
CA VAL A 42 8.74 1.79 -6.93
C VAL A 42 8.78 1.03 -5.59
N GLY A 43 7.77 1.20 -4.73
CA GLY A 43 7.66 0.50 -3.46
C GLY A 43 7.60 -1.01 -3.60
N ALA A 44 6.80 -1.52 -4.53
CA ALA A 44 6.74 -2.94 -4.84
C ALA A 44 8.09 -3.48 -5.35
N GLY A 45 8.81 -2.69 -6.17
CA GLY A 45 10.16 -3.01 -6.60
C GLY A 45 11.15 -3.08 -5.44
N LEU A 46 11.12 -2.13 -4.51
CA LEU A 46 11.97 -2.16 -3.30
C LEU A 46 11.64 -3.36 -2.41
N SER A 47 10.36 -3.69 -2.21
CA SER A 47 9.93 -4.87 -1.46
C SER A 47 10.38 -6.17 -2.13
N TYR A 48 10.37 -6.23 -3.46
CA TYR A 48 10.90 -7.37 -4.22
C TYR A 48 12.42 -7.49 -4.09
N CYS A 49 13.16 -6.38 -4.18
CA CYS A 49 14.61 -6.36 -3.94
C CYS A 49 14.98 -6.82 -2.52
N PHE A 50 14.17 -6.47 -1.52
CA PHE A 50 14.32 -6.97 -0.15
C PHE A 50 14.08 -8.48 -0.07
N ALA A 51 13.01 -8.97 -0.70
CA ALA A 51 12.68 -10.40 -0.73
C ALA A 51 13.77 -11.24 -1.40
N MET A 52 14.48 -10.70 -2.41
CA MET A 52 15.60 -11.38 -3.06
C MET A 52 16.93 -11.34 -2.27
N ARG A 53 16.92 -10.81 -1.02
CA ARG A 53 18.08 -10.71 -0.11
C ARG A 53 19.30 -9.95 -0.66
N TRP A 54 19.12 -9.04 -1.63
CA TRP A 54 20.18 -8.09 -2.02
C TRP A 54 20.62 -7.16 -0.89
N ASN A 55 19.86 -7.12 0.22
CA ASN A 55 20.23 -6.42 1.44
C ASN A 55 21.58 -6.91 2.03
N LEU A 56 21.95 -8.17 1.81
CA LEU A 56 23.16 -8.77 2.37
C LEU A 56 24.46 -8.38 1.63
N GLU A 57 24.37 -7.97 0.36
CA GLU A 57 25.52 -7.43 -0.41
C GLU A 57 25.81 -5.96 -0.10
N ILE A 58 24.82 -5.21 0.41
CA ILE A 58 24.93 -3.76 0.67
C ILE A 58 25.28 -3.47 2.14
N GLY A 59 25.21 -4.46 3.05
CA GLY A 59 25.65 -4.31 4.44
C GLY A 59 24.78 -3.37 5.30
N ILE A 60 23.55 -3.10 4.87
CA ILE A 60 22.59 -2.26 5.59
C ILE A 60 21.75 -3.12 6.55
N SER A 61 21.57 -2.62 7.79
CA SER A 61 20.78 -3.29 8.82
C SER A 61 19.35 -3.56 8.35
N ASP A 62 18.96 -4.83 8.30
CA ASP A 62 17.64 -5.36 7.94
C ASP A 62 16.48 -4.56 8.56
N ILE A 63 16.67 -4.08 9.79
CA ILE A 63 15.68 -3.33 10.56
C ILE A 63 15.41 -1.95 9.96
N PHE A 64 16.44 -1.25 9.47
CA PHE A 64 16.27 0.09 8.90
C PHE A 64 15.56 0.03 7.55
N PHE A 65 15.89 -0.98 6.73
CA PHE A 65 15.24 -1.17 5.44
C PHE A 65 13.79 -1.59 5.60
N LEU A 66 13.49 -2.52 6.51
CA LEU A 66 12.13 -2.97 6.82
C LEU A 66 11.27 -1.83 7.38
N VAL A 67 11.83 -1.02 8.28
CA VAL A 67 11.14 0.18 8.77
C VAL A 67 10.90 1.16 7.61
N PHE A 68 11.87 1.38 6.72
CA PHE A 68 11.67 2.32 5.62
C PHE A 68 10.63 1.83 4.61
N THR A 69 10.67 0.56 4.19
CA THR A 69 9.71 0.02 3.22
C THR A 69 8.32 -0.15 3.80
N ASP A 70 8.17 -0.73 4.98
CA ASP A 70 6.85 -0.99 5.57
C ASP A 70 6.19 0.31 6.07
N VAL A 71 6.97 1.21 6.68
CA VAL A 71 6.44 2.42 7.32
C VAL A 71 6.25 3.56 6.32
N VAL A 72 7.24 3.85 5.47
CA VAL A 72 7.17 5.01 4.55
C VAL A 72 6.29 4.69 3.35
N PHE A 73 6.50 3.56 2.68
CA PHE A 73 5.64 3.21 1.54
C PHE A 73 4.23 2.83 1.96
N GLY A 74 4.05 2.21 3.14
CA GLY A 74 2.72 1.96 3.70
C GLY A 74 1.94 3.26 3.94
N ALA A 75 2.58 4.25 4.58
CA ALA A 75 1.98 5.56 4.81
C ALA A 75 1.66 6.29 3.49
N ILE A 76 2.56 6.23 2.51
CA ILE A 76 2.34 6.82 1.18
C ILE A 76 1.20 6.12 0.44
N ALA A 77 1.13 4.79 0.43
CA ALA A 77 0.10 4.05 -0.28
C ALA A 77 -1.31 4.34 0.26
N VAL A 78 -1.47 4.44 1.58
CA VAL A 78 -2.75 4.81 2.20
C VAL A 78 -3.13 6.25 1.84
N SER A 79 -2.15 7.16 1.93
CA SER A 79 -2.37 8.59 1.77
C SER A 79 -2.67 8.97 0.32
N PHE A 80 -1.88 8.47 -0.62
CA PHE A 80 -1.96 8.81 -2.05
C PHE A 80 -2.86 7.85 -2.84
N GLY A 81 -3.26 6.70 -2.26
CA GLY A 81 -4.12 5.72 -2.91
C GLY A 81 -5.56 5.77 -2.41
N VAL A 82 -5.78 5.39 -1.16
CA VAL A 82 -7.13 5.16 -0.62
C VAL A 82 -7.93 6.46 -0.52
N LEU A 83 -7.34 7.52 0.03
CA LEU A 83 -8.02 8.80 0.24
C LEU A 83 -8.50 9.48 -1.07
N PRO A 84 -7.67 9.64 -2.12
CA PRO A 84 -8.12 10.25 -3.37
C PRO A 84 -9.16 9.40 -4.10
N ILE A 85 -9.08 8.07 -4.03
CA ILE A 85 -10.10 7.19 -4.61
C ILE A 85 -11.45 7.43 -3.93
N MET A 86 -11.48 7.44 -2.59
CA MET A 86 -12.70 7.73 -1.82
C MET A 86 -13.25 9.13 -2.15
N ALA A 87 -12.39 10.14 -2.26
CA ALA A 87 -12.79 11.50 -2.63
C ALA A 87 -13.32 11.59 -4.08
N LEU A 88 -12.75 10.84 -5.02
CA LEU A 88 -13.23 10.75 -6.40
C LEU A 88 -14.62 10.09 -6.45
N PHE A 89 -14.79 8.98 -5.73
CA PHE A 89 -16.08 8.28 -5.65
C PHE A 89 -17.17 9.15 -5.04
N ALA A 90 -16.86 9.92 -3.99
CA ALA A 90 -17.80 10.88 -3.40
C ALA A 90 -18.20 11.98 -4.40
N LYS A 91 -17.30 12.43 -5.28
CA LYS A 91 -17.61 13.41 -6.34
C LYS A 91 -18.47 12.84 -7.48
N ILE A 92 -18.28 11.56 -7.83
CA ILE A 92 -19.00 10.90 -8.93
C ILE A 92 -20.39 10.42 -8.49
N THR A 93 -20.53 10.06 -7.21
CA THR A 93 -21.77 9.46 -6.72
C THR A 93 -22.89 10.49 -6.62
N PRO A 94 -24.05 10.26 -7.27
CA PRO A 94 -25.18 11.17 -7.12
C PRO A 94 -25.72 11.14 -5.70
N LYS A 95 -26.14 12.32 -5.22
CA LYS A 95 -26.76 12.47 -3.90
C LYS A 95 -27.91 11.48 -3.79
N ARG A 96 -28.01 10.79 -2.64
CA ARG A 96 -29.05 9.79 -2.26
C ARG A 96 -28.69 8.31 -2.46
N ILE A 97 -27.63 7.95 -3.20
CA ILE A 97 -27.15 6.55 -3.34
C ILE A 97 -25.71 6.32 -2.83
N GLU A 98 -25.16 7.28 -2.11
CA GLU A 98 -23.78 7.26 -1.57
C GLU A 98 -23.46 5.98 -0.79
N GLY A 99 -24.39 5.53 0.05
CA GLY A 99 -24.21 4.31 0.86
C GLY A 99 -24.03 3.05 0.02
N THR A 100 -24.81 2.87 -1.05
CA THR A 100 -24.72 1.68 -1.91
C THR A 100 -23.44 1.70 -2.73
N MET A 101 -23.02 2.85 -3.24
CA MET A 101 -21.77 2.98 -3.99
C MET A 101 -20.55 2.74 -3.10
N PHE A 102 -20.56 3.23 -1.85
CA PHE A 102 -19.49 2.99 -0.90
C PHE A 102 -19.44 1.53 -0.45
N ALA A 103 -20.60 0.90 -0.25
CA ALA A 103 -20.69 -0.52 0.03
C ALA A 103 -20.13 -1.37 -1.12
N PHE A 104 -20.40 -0.98 -2.38
CA PHE A 104 -19.85 -1.64 -3.56
C PHE A 104 -18.33 -1.47 -3.67
N LEU A 105 -17.81 -0.26 -3.47
CA LEU A 105 -16.37 0.01 -3.46
C LEU A 105 -15.64 -0.78 -2.36
N THR A 106 -16.23 -0.81 -1.17
CA THR A 106 -15.67 -1.57 -0.04
C THR A 106 -15.72 -3.07 -0.31
N GLY A 107 -16.84 -3.58 -0.85
CA GLY A 107 -17.01 -4.99 -1.19
C GLY A 107 -15.99 -5.45 -2.25
N THR A 108 -15.81 -4.67 -3.30
CA THR A 108 -14.80 -4.96 -4.35
C THR A 108 -13.38 -4.89 -3.80
N SER A 109 -13.07 -3.92 -2.93
CA SER A 109 -11.74 -3.80 -2.29
C SER A 109 -11.43 -4.98 -1.36
N ASN A 110 -12.43 -5.47 -0.62
CA ASN A 110 -12.28 -6.65 0.25
C ASN A 110 -12.16 -7.94 -0.56
N PHE A 111 -12.85 -8.04 -1.70
CA PHE A 111 -12.71 -9.17 -2.61
C PHE A 111 -11.31 -9.25 -3.22
N ASP A 112 -10.77 -8.09 -3.61
CA ASP A 112 -9.39 -7.97 -4.07
C ASP A 112 -8.38 -8.44 -3.00
N GLN A 113 -8.40 -7.82 -1.81
CA GLN A 113 -7.45 -8.13 -0.74
C GLN A 113 -7.61 -9.55 -0.16
N GLY A 114 -8.84 -10.05 -0.07
CA GLY A 114 -9.13 -11.33 0.57
C GLY A 114 -8.94 -12.54 -0.35
N VAL A 115 -9.13 -12.38 -1.66
CA VAL A 115 -9.20 -13.51 -2.61
C VAL A 115 -8.22 -13.32 -3.75
N LEU A 116 -8.33 -12.24 -4.52
CA LEU A 116 -7.54 -12.08 -5.74
C LEU A 116 -6.06 -11.89 -5.43
N GLN A 117 -5.72 -11.02 -4.48
CA GLN A 117 -4.34 -10.70 -4.13
C GLN A 117 -3.58 -11.92 -3.57
N PRO A 118 -4.12 -12.71 -2.61
CA PRO A 118 -3.44 -13.92 -2.14
C PRO A 118 -3.37 -15.02 -3.20
N MET A 119 -4.43 -15.22 -4.01
CA MET A 119 -4.45 -16.25 -5.05
C MET A 119 -3.43 -15.94 -6.15
N MET A 120 -3.41 -14.71 -6.65
CA MET A 120 -2.44 -14.26 -7.64
C MET A 120 -1.02 -14.28 -7.07
N GLY A 121 -0.82 -13.82 -5.83
CA GLY A 121 0.48 -13.85 -5.17
C GLY A 121 1.00 -15.27 -4.99
N ALA A 122 0.17 -16.21 -4.54
CA ALA A 122 0.53 -17.62 -4.41
C ALA A 122 0.79 -18.28 -5.77
N TRP A 123 0.00 -17.95 -6.79
CA TRP A 123 0.19 -18.45 -8.15
C TRP A 123 1.50 -17.97 -8.77
N VAL A 124 1.81 -16.66 -8.64
CA VAL A 124 3.08 -16.07 -9.08
C VAL A 124 4.26 -16.68 -8.32
N ASN A 125 4.15 -16.87 -7.00
CA ASN A 125 5.19 -17.51 -6.21
C ASN A 125 5.46 -18.96 -6.66
N SER A 126 4.39 -19.71 -6.97
CA SER A 126 4.48 -21.10 -7.46
C SER A 126 5.14 -21.23 -8.84
N GLN A 127 4.87 -20.28 -9.75
CA GLN A 127 5.42 -20.32 -11.11
C GLN A 127 6.85 -19.77 -11.24
N PHE A 128 7.21 -18.72 -10.48
CA PHE A 128 8.47 -17.99 -10.70
C PHE A 128 9.51 -18.11 -9.60
N VAL A 129 9.12 -18.34 -8.35
CA VAL A 129 10.03 -18.10 -7.20
C VAL A 129 10.30 -19.37 -6.40
N GLY A 130 9.37 -20.31 -6.30
CA GLY A 130 9.60 -21.59 -5.63
C GLY A 130 9.99 -21.49 -4.15
N VAL A 131 9.81 -20.31 -3.52
CA VAL A 131 10.13 -20.09 -2.12
C VAL A 131 9.10 -20.84 -1.29
N ASN A 132 9.57 -21.93 -0.69
CA ASN A 132 8.85 -22.72 0.29
C ASN A 132 9.07 -22.17 1.69
N LYS A 133 8.16 -22.51 2.60
CA LYS A 133 8.13 -22.14 4.04
C LYS A 133 9.41 -22.47 4.85
N ASN A 134 10.42 -23.07 4.24
CA ASN A 134 11.64 -23.54 4.90
C ASN A 134 12.81 -22.53 4.85
N ASP A 135 12.64 -21.38 4.19
CA ASP A 135 13.64 -20.28 4.13
C ASP A 135 13.35 -19.12 5.10
N GLN A 136 12.42 -19.29 6.05
CA GLN A 136 12.15 -18.33 7.12
C GLN A 136 13.04 -18.56 8.35
#